data_AF-A0A7X6NTP9-F1
#
_entry.id   AF-A0A7X6NTP9-F1
#
_cell.length_a   1.000
_cell.length_b   1.000
_cell.length_c   1.000
_cell.angle_alpha   90.00
_cell.angle_beta   90.00
_cell.angle_gamma   90.00
#
_symmetry.space_group_name_H-M   'P 1'
#
loop_
_entity.id
_entity.type
_entity.pdbx_description
1 polymer ?
#
loop_
_entity_poly.entity_id
_entity_poly.type
_entity_poly.pdbx_seq_one_letter_code
_entity_poly.pdbx_strand_id
1 'polypeptide(L)'
;AFGHVQIDKINPGAWFGEQFSQRIGAQKTMVQKSGYFSRSAPSNDEDLELIGRTCLMAVDAALAGTPGVIGLDEENDDQLSVIDFPRIAGHKPFDITQPWFVELCEKIGMPTPKHAE
;
A
#
# COMPACT_ATOMS: atom_id res chain seq x y z
N ALA A 1 6.31 21.44 6.95
CA ALA A 1 6.63 20.00 6.82
C ALA A 1 6.53 19.36 8.20
N PHE A 2 5.81 18.25 8.33
CA PHE A 2 5.46 17.59 9.60
C PHE A 2 6.64 16.87 10.31
N GLY A 3 7.88 17.35 10.17
CA GLY A 3 9.07 16.70 10.76
C GLY A 3 9.42 15.31 10.21
N HIS A 4 8.60 14.75 9.31
CA HIS A 4 8.85 13.46 8.67
C HIS A 4 9.88 13.57 7.53
N VAL A 5 10.56 12.45 7.28
CA VAL A 5 11.46 12.27 6.13
C VAL A 5 10.69 12.59 4.84
N GLN A 6 11.27 13.42 3.99
CA GLN A 6 10.73 13.76 2.68
C GLN A 6 10.99 12.61 1.71
N ILE A 7 10.20 11.55 1.83
CA ILE A 7 10.32 10.34 1.00
C ILE A 7 10.16 10.68 -0.49
N ASP A 8 9.42 11.73 -0.83
CA ASP A 8 9.28 12.26 -2.20
C ASP A 8 10.61 12.72 -2.82
N LYS A 9 11.58 13.12 -1.99
CA LYS A 9 12.94 13.49 -2.44
C LYS A 9 13.87 12.29 -2.60
N ILE A 10 13.47 11.12 -2.12
CA ILE A 10 14.26 9.89 -2.26
C ILE A 10 13.88 9.24 -3.59
N ASN A 11 14.89 8.86 -4.36
CA ASN A 11 14.71 8.13 -5.61
C ASN A 11 15.39 6.76 -5.55
N PRO A 12 14.75 5.76 -4.90
CA PRO A 12 15.35 4.43 -4.72
C PRO A 12 15.67 3.77 -6.06
N GLY A 13 14.79 3.90 -7.05
CA GLY A 13 15.00 3.29 -8.37
C GLY A 13 16.26 3.78 -9.08
N ALA A 14 16.54 5.09 -9.03
CA ALA A 14 17.79 5.63 -9.59
C ALA A 14 19.00 5.17 -8.77
N TRP A 15 18.91 5.21 -7.43
CA TRP A 15 19.99 4.79 -6.55
C TRP A 15 20.36 3.32 -6.79
N PHE A 16 19.39 2.40 -6.76
CA PHE A 16 19.63 0.99 -7.03
C PHE A 16 20.14 0.75 -8.45
N GLY A 17 19.60 1.46 -9.45
CA GLY A 17 20.07 1.37 -10.83
C GLY A 17 21.56 1.72 -10.96
N GLU A 18 22.02 2.78 -10.30
CA GLU A 18 23.43 3.16 -10.27
C GLU A 18 24.28 2.09 -9.55
N GLN A 19 23.88 1.67 -8.34
CA GLN A 19 24.64 0.71 -7.55
C GLN A 19 24.81 -0.65 -8.27
N PHE A 20 23.75 -1.19 -8.85
CA PHE A 20 23.80 -2.50 -9.50
C PHE A 20 24.49 -2.44 -10.86
N SER A 21 24.27 -1.39 -11.66
CA SER A 21 24.89 -1.29 -12.99
C SER A 21 26.42 -1.30 -12.93
N GLN A 22 27.01 -0.61 -11.96
CA GLN A 22 28.46 -0.63 -11.72
C GLN A 22 28.95 -2.03 -11.32
N ARG A 23 28.23 -2.71 -10.43
CA ARG A 23 28.62 -4.02 -9.89
C ARG A 23 28.55 -5.14 -10.94
N ILE A 24 27.60 -5.07 -11.87
CA ILE A 24 27.40 -6.10 -12.90
C ILE A 24 28.02 -5.72 -14.25
N GLY A 25 28.70 -4.57 -14.34
CA GLY A 25 29.29 -4.09 -15.59
C GLY A 25 28.26 -3.78 -16.68
N ALA A 26 27.04 -3.37 -16.30
CA ALA A 26 25.98 -3.08 -17.26
C ALA A 26 26.33 -1.84 -18.10
N GLN A 27 26.35 -2.00 -19.42
CA GLN A 27 26.61 -0.90 -20.35
C GLN A 27 25.43 0.05 -20.51
N LYS A 28 24.22 -0.39 -20.14
CA LYS A 28 22.98 0.40 -20.23
C LYS A 28 22.05 0.06 -19.07
N THR A 29 21.50 1.09 -18.46
CA THR A 29 20.54 0.98 -17.36
C THR A 29 19.24 1.69 -17.73
N MET A 30 18.09 1.07 -17.43
CA MET A 30 16.78 1.67 -17.59
C MET A 30 16.01 1.56 -16.27
N VAL A 31 15.59 2.71 -15.73
CA VAL A 31 14.75 2.78 -14.53
C VAL A 31 13.36 3.19 -14.95
N GLN A 32 12.37 2.33 -14.71
CA GLN A 32 10.98 2.58 -15.04
C GLN A 32 10.20 2.95 -13.77
N LYS A 33 9.53 4.10 -13.81
CA LYS A 33 8.67 4.57 -12.72
C LYS A 33 7.25 4.72 -13.23
N SER A 34 6.38 3.81 -12.84
CA SER A 34 4.98 3.79 -13.25
C SER A 34 4.04 4.52 -12.29
N GLY A 35 4.55 5.15 -11.21
CA GLY A 35 3.70 5.69 -10.15
C GLY A 35 2.70 6.78 -10.55
N TYR A 36 2.94 7.53 -11.64
CA TYR A 36 1.91 8.40 -12.20
C TYR A 36 0.82 7.58 -12.90
N PHE A 37 1.22 6.68 -13.79
CA PHE A 37 0.30 5.79 -14.52
C PHE A 37 -0.57 4.96 -13.58
N SER A 38 -0.01 4.40 -12.51
CA SER A 38 -0.78 3.64 -11.52
C SER A 38 -1.83 4.48 -10.77
N ARG A 39 -1.58 5.78 -10.57
CA ARG A 39 -2.52 6.69 -9.87
C ARG A 39 -3.53 7.38 -10.78
N SER A 40 -3.22 7.46 -12.07
CA SER A 40 -4.09 8.10 -13.07
C SER A 40 -4.88 7.08 -13.92
N ALA A 41 -4.65 5.79 -13.71
CA ALA A 41 -5.38 4.75 -14.41
C ALA A 41 -6.87 4.79 -14.02
N PRO A 42 -7.79 4.46 -14.94
CA PRO A 42 -9.19 4.25 -14.58
C PRO A 42 -9.30 3.07 -13.61
N SER A 43 -10.18 3.22 -12.61
CA SER A 43 -10.55 2.14 -11.70
C SER A 43 -11.14 0.96 -12.48
N ASN A 44 -10.82 -0.26 -12.04
CA ASN A 44 -11.43 -1.47 -12.58
C ASN A 44 -12.85 -1.66 -12.00
N ASP A 45 -13.56 -2.69 -12.46
CA ASP A 45 -14.95 -2.93 -12.04
C ASP A 45 -15.09 -3.25 -10.55
N GLU A 46 -14.13 -3.97 -9.97
CA GLU A 46 -14.12 -4.33 -8.53
C GLU A 46 -13.92 -3.09 -7.65
N ASP A 47 -12.99 -2.21 -8.04
CA ASP A 47 -12.77 -0.91 -7.40
C ASP A 47 -14.00 -0.02 -7.50
N LEU A 48 -14.66 0.03 -8.67
CA LEU A 48 -15.87 0.82 -8.87
C LEU A 48 -17.02 0.32 -7.99
N GLU A 49 -17.19 -0.99 -7.85
CA GLU A 49 -18.16 -1.58 -6.94
C GLU A 49 -17.88 -1.20 -5.47
N LEU A 50 -16.62 -1.36 -5.04
CA LEU A 50 -16.20 -1.02 -3.68
C LEU A 50 -16.39 0.47 -3.38
N ILE A 51 -16.00 1.36 -4.30
CA ILE A 51 -16.22 2.81 -4.19
C ILE A 51 -17.72 3.09 -4.04
N GLY A 52 -18.56 2.49 -4.88
CA GLY A 52 -20.01 2.69 -4.83
C GLY A 52 -20.60 2.30 -3.47
N ARG A 53 -20.28 1.09 -2.98
CA ARG A 53 -20.77 0.59 -1.67
C ARG A 53 -20.24 1.43 -0.50
N THR A 54 -18.99 1.87 -0.57
CA THR A 54 -18.36 2.76 0.42
C THR A 54 -19.08 4.10 0.47
N CYS A 55 -19.35 4.71 -0.69
CA CYS A 55 -20.05 6.00 -0.76
C CYS A 55 -21.49 5.91 -0.24
N LEU A 56 -22.22 4.84 -0.55
CA LEU A 56 -23.58 4.63 -0.06
C LEU A 56 -23.60 4.55 1.47
N MET A 57 -22.74 3.71 2.06
CA MET A 57 -22.64 3.59 3.52
C MET A 57 -22.21 4.90 4.19
N ALA A 58 -21.32 5.67 3.56
CA ALA A 58 -20.92 6.98 4.07
C ALA A 58 -22.10 7.97 4.14
N VAL A 59 -22.96 7.96 3.12
CA VAL A 59 -24.18 8.79 3.10
C VAL A 59 -25.15 8.35 4.20
N ASP A 60 -25.40 7.04 4.32
CA ASP A 60 -26.29 6.49 5.36
C ASP A 60 -25.78 6.82 6.78
N ALA A 61 -24.49 6.65 7.03
CA ALA A 61 -23.86 6.99 8.31
C ALA A 61 -23.96 8.49 8.62
N ALA A 62 -23.74 9.35 7.62
CA ALA A 62 -23.87 10.80 7.78
C ALA A 62 -25.31 11.23 8.09
N LEU A 63 -26.30 10.65 7.41
CA LEU A 63 -27.73 10.90 7.68
C LEU A 63 -28.15 10.39 9.07
N ALA A 64 -27.58 9.28 9.53
CA ALA A 64 -27.80 8.73 10.86
C ALA A 64 -27.02 9.46 11.97
N GLY A 65 -26.13 10.41 11.62
CA GLY A 65 -25.27 11.10 12.58
C GLY A 65 -24.23 10.20 13.25
N THR A 66 -23.81 9.11 12.58
CA THR A 66 -22.81 8.17 13.08
C THR A 66 -21.41 8.60 12.58
N PRO A 67 -20.52 9.09 13.46
CA PRO A 67 -19.18 9.54 13.07
C PRO A 67 -18.23 8.36 12.85
N GLY A 68 -17.35 8.43 11.84
CA GLY A 68 -16.30 7.45 11.62
C GLY A 68 -15.70 7.51 10.21
N VAL A 69 -14.87 6.53 9.89
CA VAL A 69 -14.29 6.31 8.55
C VAL A 69 -14.87 5.04 7.97
N ILE A 70 -15.40 5.09 6.74
CA ILE A 70 -15.87 3.88 6.07
C ILE A 70 -14.69 3.14 5.46
N GLY A 71 -14.59 1.83 5.71
CA GLY A 71 -13.54 0.99 5.13
C GLY A 71 -13.82 -0.50 5.35
N LEU A 72 -13.06 -1.34 4.66
CA LEU A 72 -12.98 -2.77 4.97
C LEU A 72 -12.20 -2.90 6.29
N ASP A 73 -12.87 -3.39 7.32
CA ASP A 73 -12.35 -3.42 8.68
C ASP A 73 -11.72 -4.78 8.98
N GLU A 74 -10.39 -4.82 9.03
CA GLU A 74 -9.63 -6.05 9.30
C GLU A 74 -9.95 -6.68 10.66
N GLU A 75 -10.38 -5.90 11.66
CA GLU A 75 -10.80 -6.44 12.97
C GLU A 75 -12.26 -6.92 12.97
N ASN A 76 -12.95 -6.75 11.84
CA ASN A 76 -14.32 -7.18 11.60
C ASN A 76 -14.41 -7.98 10.28
N ASP A 77 -13.51 -8.95 10.12
CA ASP A 77 -13.49 -9.91 9.01
C ASP A 77 -13.55 -9.27 7.61
N ASP A 78 -12.81 -8.16 7.44
CA ASP A 78 -12.76 -7.35 6.22
C ASP A 78 -14.13 -6.90 5.72
N GLN A 79 -15.13 -6.84 6.61
CA GLN A 79 -16.44 -6.32 6.26
C GLN A 79 -16.42 -4.79 6.19
N LEU A 80 -17.18 -4.25 5.25
CA LEU A 80 -17.38 -2.81 5.15
C LEU A 80 -18.11 -2.31 6.40
N SER A 81 -17.51 -1.38 7.15
CA SER A 81 -18.07 -0.85 8.40
C SER A 81 -17.78 0.65 8.57
N VAL A 82 -18.46 1.26 9.55
CA VAL A 82 -18.13 2.60 10.06
C VAL A 82 -17.08 2.43 11.17
N ILE A 83 -15.81 2.72 10.86
CA ILE A 83 -14.68 2.52 11.78
C ILE A 83 -14.54 3.77 12.67
N ASP A 84 -14.53 3.56 13.99
CA ASP A 84 -14.38 4.62 14.97
C ASP A 84 -13.02 5.32 14.87
N PHE A 85 -13.00 6.66 14.92
CA PHE A 85 -11.76 7.45 14.81
C PHE A 85 -10.63 7.03 15.77
N PRO A 86 -10.87 6.68 17.06
CA PRO A 86 -9.81 6.22 17.95
C PRO A 86 -9.10 4.94 17.50
N ARG A 87 -9.71 4.13 16.63
CA ARG A 87 -9.09 2.93 16.05
C ARG A 87 -8.17 3.25 14.86
N ILE A 88 -8.33 4.41 14.24
CA ILE A 88 -7.53 4.82 13.07
C ILE A 88 -6.16 5.33 13.53
N ALA A 89 -5.12 4.53 13.28
CA ALA A 89 -3.73 4.87 13.59
C ALA A 89 -2.82 4.69 12.37
N GLY A 90 -1.73 5.47 12.34
CA GLY A 90 -0.62 5.25 11.40
C GLY A 90 0.34 4.17 11.89
N HIS A 91 1.35 3.88 11.06
CA HIS A 91 2.49 3.03 11.43
C HIS A 91 2.18 1.54 11.70
N LYS A 92 1.06 1.02 11.18
CA LYS A 92 0.83 -0.44 11.18
C LYS A 92 2.01 -1.13 10.48
N PRO A 93 2.75 -2.01 11.16
CA PRO A 93 3.83 -2.76 10.53
C PRO A 93 3.23 -3.70 9.50
N PHE A 94 3.91 -3.84 8.35
CA PHE A 94 3.56 -4.87 7.39
C PHE A 94 3.85 -6.24 8.01
N ASP A 95 2.89 -7.15 7.94
CA ASP A 95 3.05 -8.53 8.38
C ASP A 95 3.85 -9.32 7.33
N ILE A 96 5.09 -9.62 7.65
CA ILE A 96 6.01 -10.34 6.76
C ILE A 96 5.73 -11.86 6.72
N THR A 97 4.78 -12.35 7.52
CA THR A 97 4.40 -13.77 7.56
C THR A 97 3.22 -14.08 6.64
N GLN A 98 2.68 -13.07 5.95
CA GLN A 98 1.59 -13.23 5.01
C GLN A 98 1.89 -14.31 3.95
N PRO A 99 0.99 -15.28 3.72
CA PRO A 99 1.27 -16.44 2.87
C PRO A 99 1.73 -16.05 1.46
N TRP A 100 1.05 -15.08 0.84
CA TRP A 100 1.39 -14.59 -0.49
C TRP A 100 2.77 -13.92 -0.54
N PHE A 101 3.19 -13.29 0.56
CA PHE A 101 4.48 -12.59 0.64
C PHE A 101 5.62 -13.58 0.82
N VAL A 102 5.44 -14.59 1.67
CA VAL A 102 6.39 -15.70 1.82
C VAL A 102 6.56 -16.43 0.48
N GLU A 103 5.46 -16.76 -0.20
CA GLU A 103 5.48 -17.39 -1.51
C GLU A 103 6.21 -16.53 -2.56
N LEU A 104 5.97 -15.21 -2.56
CA LEU A 104 6.68 -14.28 -3.43
C LEU A 104 8.19 -14.32 -3.17
N CYS A 105 8.63 -14.27 -1.91
CA CYS A 105 10.04 -14.33 -1.55
C CYS A 105 10.70 -15.63 -2.04
N GLU A 106 10.04 -16.77 -1.83
CA GLU A 106 10.53 -18.07 -2.32
C GLU A 106 10.65 -18.09 -3.83
N LYS A 107 9.63 -17.60 -4.55
CA LYS A 107 9.60 -17.54 -6.01
C LYS A 107 10.74 -16.72 -6.62
N ILE A 108 11.19 -15.67 -5.92
CA ILE A 108 12.30 -14.81 -6.38
C ILE A 108 13.66 -15.21 -5.77
N GLY A 109 13.74 -16.32 -5.03
CA GLY A 109 14.97 -16.84 -4.43
C GLY A 109 15.46 -16.07 -3.20
N MET A 110 14.57 -15.33 -2.53
CA MET A 110 14.87 -14.67 -1.27
C MET A 110 14.69 -15.64 -0.09
N PRO A 111 15.48 -15.51 0.98
CA PRO A 111 15.26 -16.29 2.20
C PRO A 111 13.91 -15.93 2.83
N THR A 112 13.33 -16.85 3.61
CA THR A 112 12.11 -16.60 4.37
C THR A 112 12.25 -15.32 5.20
N PRO A 113 11.31 -14.37 5.09
CA PRO A 113 11.34 -13.13 5.86
C PRO A 113 11.44 -13.40 7.36
N LYS A 114 12.29 -12.64 8.04
CA LYS A 114 12.41 -12.65 9.50
C LYS A 114 12.28 -11.24 10.02
N HIS A 115 11.63 -11.08 11.17
CA HIS A 115 11.61 -9.79 11.85
C HIS A 115 13.05 -9.43 12.25
N ALA A 116 13.37 -8.14 12.17
CA ALA A 116 14.63 -7.65 12.70
C ALA A 116 14.68 -7.92 14.21
N GLU A 117 15.83 -8.42 14.68
CA GLU A 117 16.14 -8.56 16.12
C GLU A 117 16.36 -7.19 16.78
#